data_AF-A0A2K9LDP4-F1
#
_entry.id   AF-A0A2K9LDP4-F1
#
_cell.length_a   1.000
_cell.length_b   1.000
_cell.length_c   1.000
_cell.angle_alpha   90.00
_cell.angle_beta   90.00
_cell.angle_gamma   90.00
#
_symmetry.space_group_name_H-M   'P 1'
#
loop_
_entity.id
_entity.type
_entity.pdbx_description
1 polymer ?
#
loop_
_entity_poly.entity_id
_entity_poly.type
_entity_poly.pdbx_seq_one_letter_code
_entity_poly.pdbx_strand_id
1 'polypeptide(L)'
;MRRLCLHHAAGIAHFAFKANNRNASEEKTTIETLRQLAEHDANLGPWQQLARGILPHLNDLQRVMLLPSSNASGGLPSSMECAEKAVEVFTNLIRNQIGADRNITVETVLPAADFENFHQVMDQLERAIRRCASHFALSDMVIDVTGGQKTTSIAGALTTLDKRELNLQYVPTGPAAKRGPKGYRVSTPTFDG
;
A
#
# COMPACT_ATOMS: atom_id res chain seq x y z
N MET A 1 -17.96 -6.85 -1.71
CA MET A 1 -16.93 -6.31 -2.63
C MET A 1 -17.67 -5.89 -3.88
N ARG A 2 -17.61 -4.63 -4.33
CA ARG A 2 -18.37 -4.21 -5.53
C ARG A 2 -17.38 -3.94 -6.68
N ARG A 3 -17.50 -4.81 -7.69
CA ARG A 3 -16.79 -4.93 -8.99
C ARG A 3 -15.87 -3.76 -9.40
N LEU A 4 -14.57 -4.06 -9.41
CA LEU A 4 -13.59 -3.48 -10.34
C LEU A 4 -13.86 -4.10 -11.73
N CYS A 5 -14.13 -3.28 -12.74
CA CYS A 5 -14.20 -3.73 -14.13
C CYS A 5 -12.93 -3.26 -14.83
N LEU A 6 -12.15 -4.22 -15.34
CA LEU A 6 -10.99 -3.94 -16.18
C LEU A 6 -11.50 -3.67 -17.60
N HIS A 7 -11.18 -2.50 -18.14
CA HIS A 7 -11.40 -2.21 -19.56
C HIS A 7 -10.03 -1.98 -20.19
N HIS A 8 -9.74 -2.70 -21.28
CA HIS A 8 -8.58 -2.44 -22.12
C HIS A 8 -9.03 -1.60 -23.30
N ALA A 9 -8.54 -0.38 -23.40
CA ALA A 9 -8.67 0.46 -24.59
C ALA A 9 -7.27 0.89 -25.02
N ALA A 10 -6.94 0.68 -26.30
CA ALA A 10 -5.66 1.10 -26.88
C ALA A 10 -4.37 0.60 -26.18
N GLY A 11 -4.43 -0.55 -25.48
CA GLY A 11 -3.27 -1.12 -24.78
C GLY A 11 -3.01 -0.55 -23.38
N ILE A 12 -3.85 0.38 -22.91
CA ILE A 12 -3.80 0.96 -21.57
C ILE A 12 -4.91 0.30 -20.73
N ALA A 13 -4.55 -0.16 -19.52
CA ALA A 13 -5.51 -0.74 -18.59
C ALA A 13 -6.23 0.36 -17.80
N HIS A 14 -7.56 0.29 -17.77
CA HIS A 14 -8.41 1.22 -17.02
C HIS A 14 -9.15 0.48 -15.90
N PHE A 15 -9.28 1.14 -14.76
CA PHE A 15 -9.89 0.57 -13.55
C PHE A 15 -11.08 1.41 -13.09
N ALA A 16 -12.24 0.77 -12.99
CA ALA A 16 -13.43 1.41 -12.44
C ALA A 16 -13.48 1.26 -10.91
N PHE A 17 -13.48 2.39 -10.19
CA PHE A 17 -13.66 2.43 -8.74
C PHE A 17 -15.04 2.97 -8.37
N LYS A 18 -15.59 2.47 -7.26
CA LYS A 18 -16.85 2.96 -6.69
C LYS A 18 -16.57 3.77 -5.43
N ALA A 19 -17.19 4.94 -5.31
CA ALA A 19 -17.08 5.76 -4.11
C ALA A 19 -17.71 5.08 -2.89
N ASN A 20 -17.05 5.19 -1.73
CA ASN A 20 -17.58 4.82 -0.43
C ASN A 20 -18.49 5.93 0.09
N ASN A 21 -19.68 6.07 -0.48
CA ASN A 21 -20.70 6.96 0.06
C ASN A 21 -22.04 6.24 0.11
N ARG A 22 -22.71 6.27 1.27
CA ARG A 22 -23.99 5.57 1.49
C ARG A 22 -25.13 6.17 0.65
N ASN A 23 -24.97 7.41 0.17
CA ASN A 23 -25.99 8.18 -0.56
C ASN A 23 -25.58 8.58 -1.99
N ALA A 24 -24.42 8.15 -2.50
CA ALA A 24 -24.03 8.49 -3.86
C ALA A 24 -24.68 7.52 -4.87
N SER A 25 -25.11 8.07 -6.01
CA SER A 25 -25.45 7.33 -7.22
C SER A 25 -24.34 6.32 -7.55
N GLU A 26 -24.67 5.26 -8.31
CA GLU A 26 -23.73 4.22 -8.72
C GLU A 26 -22.66 4.67 -9.72
N GLU A 27 -22.18 5.91 -9.60
CA GLU A 27 -21.18 6.49 -10.47
C GLU A 27 -19.85 5.75 -10.27
N LYS A 28 -19.41 5.11 -11.35
CA LYS A 28 -18.11 4.47 -11.45
C LYS A 28 -17.15 5.47 -12.06
N THR A 29 -16.04 5.73 -11.39
CA THR A 29 -14.99 6.57 -11.96
C THR A 29 -13.90 5.70 -12.56
N THR A 30 -13.54 6.01 -13.80
CA THR A 30 -12.41 5.39 -14.49
C THR A 30 -11.11 6.02 -14.02
N ILE A 31 -10.17 5.18 -13.59
CA ILE A 31 -8.85 5.55 -13.11
C ILE A 31 -7.80 4.84 -13.97
N GLU A 32 -6.82 5.59 -14.43
CA GLU A 32 -5.78 5.15 -15.37
C GLU A 32 -4.39 5.22 -14.74
N THR A 33 -4.16 6.20 -13.87
CA THR A 33 -2.85 6.40 -13.22
C THR A 33 -2.93 6.34 -11.70
N LEU A 34 -1.79 6.06 -11.07
CA LEU A 34 -1.67 6.09 -9.61
C LEU A 34 -2.04 7.48 -9.04
N ARG A 35 -1.65 8.56 -9.74
CA ARG A 35 -1.98 9.93 -9.34
C ARG A 35 -3.48 10.16 -9.33
N GLN A 36 -4.19 9.76 -10.38
CA GLN A 36 -5.65 9.88 -10.44
C GLN A 36 -6.32 9.15 -9.27
N LEU A 37 -5.85 7.94 -8.92
CA LEU A 37 -6.37 7.21 -7.75
C LEU A 37 -6.13 7.99 -6.44
N ALA A 38 -4.90 8.48 -6.24
CA ALA A 38 -4.49 9.16 -5.01
C ALA A 38 -5.19 10.51 -4.81
N GLU A 39 -5.35 11.29 -5.88
CA GLU A 39 -5.86 12.67 -5.83
C GLU A 39 -7.39 12.75 -6.00
N HIS A 40 -8.06 11.64 -6.30
CA HIS A 40 -9.52 11.61 -6.51
C HIS A 40 -10.30 12.23 -5.34
N ASP A 41 -11.27 13.11 -5.65
CA ASP A 41 -12.03 13.84 -4.63
C ASP A 41 -13.00 12.94 -3.85
N ALA A 42 -13.64 11.98 -4.51
CA ALA A 42 -14.44 10.99 -3.80
C ALA A 42 -13.54 10.04 -2.99
N ASN A 43 -14.02 9.62 -1.83
CA ASN A 43 -13.38 8.59 -1.03
C ASN A 43 -13.54 7.22 -1.73
N LEU A 44 -12.49 6.77 -2.41
CA LEU A 44 -12.48 5.48 -3.14
C LEU A 44 -12.04 4.30 -2.25
N GLY A 45 -11.93 4.52 -0.93
CA GLY A 45 -11.63 3.48 0.04
C GLY A 45 -10.13 3.23 0.25
N PRO A 46 -9.75 2.09 0.86
CA PRO A 46 -8.38 1.83 1.31
C PRO A 46 -7.32 1.88 0.21
N TRP A 47 -7.70 1.56 -1.03
CA TRP A 47 -6.78 1.54 -2.17
C TRP A 47 -6.30 2.93 -2.56
N GLN A 48 -7.13 3.96 -2.34
CA GLN A 48 -6.72 5.35 -2.52
C GLN A 48 -5.64 5.77 -1.52
N GLN A 49 -5.68 5.25 -0.29
CA GLN A 49 -4.67 5.56 0.71
C GLN A 49 -3.33 4.88 0.40
N LEU A 50 -3.35 3.63 -0.08
CA LEU A 50 -2.16 2.98 -0.63
C LEU A 50 -1.57 3.77 -1.80
N ALA A 51 -2.41 4.26 -2.72
CA ALA A 51 -1.95 5.09 -3.82
C ALA A 51 -1.28 6.39 -3.35
N ARG A 52 -1.85 7.07 -2.34
CA ARG A 52 -1.24 8.25 -1.71
C ARG A 52 0.07 7.94 -1.01
N GLY A 53 0.20 6.75 -0.45
CA GLY A 53 1.43 6.30 0.20
C GLY A 53 2.54 6.03 -0.82
N ILE A 54 2.21 5.46 -1.98
CA ILE A 54 3.17 5.10 -3.03
C ILE A 54 3.58 6.33 -3.87
N LEU A 55 2.62 7.21 -4.20
CA LEU A 55 2.80 8.29 -5.18
C LEU A 55 4.06 9.16 -4.98
N PRO A 56 4.43 9.59 -3.76
CA PRO A 56 5.60 10.45 -3.55
C PRO A 56 6.95 9.76 -3.83
N HIS A 57 6.97 8.43 -3.80
CA HIS A 57 8.20 7.64 -3.96
C HIS A 57 8.46 7.25 -5.41
N LEU A 58 7.52 7.47 -6.34
CA LEU A 58 7.59 6.94 -7.71
C LEU A 58 8.90 7.24 -8.46
N ASN A 59 9.59 8.35 -8.15
CA ASN A 59 10.84 8.71 -8.81
C ASN A 59 11.98 7.72 -8.51
N ASP A 60 12.04 7.21 -7.27
CA ASP A 60 13.15 6.37 -6.79
C ASP A 60 12.70 4.95 -6.43
N LEU A 61 11.39 4.72 -6.34
CA LEU A 61 10.80 3.44 -5.98
C LEU A 61 11.14 2.36 -7.02
N GLN A 62 11.61 1.22 -6.55
CA GLN A 62 11.88 0.04 -7.37
C GLN A 62 10.94 -1.12 -7.06
N ARG A 63 10.39 -1.17 -5.84
CA ARG A 63 9.62 -2.31 -5.34
C ARG A 63 8.55 -1.90 -4.34
N VAL A 64 7.36 -2.50 -4.47
CA VAL A 64 6.25 -2.42 -3.51
C VAL A 64 5.94 -3.84 -3.00
N MET A 65 6.10 -4.05 -1.70
CA MET A 65 5.72 -5.29 -1.03
C MET A 65 4.37 -5.12 -0.36
N LEU A 66 3.33 -5.77 -0.89
CA LEU A 66 2.00 -5.79 -0.29
C LEU A 66 1.92 -6.91 0.76
N LEU A 67 1.50 -6.58 1.97
CA LEU A 67 1.31 -7.53 3.06
C LEU A 67 -0.19 -7.86 3.17
N PRO A 68 -0.65 -9.01 2.65
CA PRO A 68 -2.06 -9.39 2.75
C PRO A 68 -2.42 -9.93 4.13
N SER A 69 -3.67 -9.67 4.54
CA SER A 69 -4.30 -10.35 5.67
C SER A 69 -4.75 -11.75 5.28
N SER A 70 -4.78 -12.71 6.19
CA SER A 70 -5.38 -14.04 6.00
C SER A 70 -6.88 -14.06 6.28
N ASN A 71 -7.41 -13.04 6.95
CA ASN A 71 -8.82 -12.99 7.37
C ASN A 71 -9.74 -12.59 6.21
N ALA A 72 -10.61 -13.50 5.79
CA ALA A 72 -11.84 -13.19 5.08
C ALA A 72 -12.88 -12.72 6.10
N SER A 73 -12.82 -11.47 6.55
CA SER A 73 -13.86 -10.93 7.43
C SER A 73 -15.20 -10.92 6.67
N GLY A 74 -16.07 -11.90 6.98
CA GLY A 74 -17.51 -11.96 6.70
C GLY A 74 -17.97 -11.50 5.30
N GLY A 75 -18.12 -12.45 4.36
CA GLY A 75 -18.89 -12.26 3.12
C GLY A 75 -18.19 -11.48 1.99
N LEU A 76 -16.90 -11.19 2.12
CA LEU A 76 -16.06 -10.61 1.06
C LEU A 76 -15.16 -11.71 0.45
N PRO A 77 -14.73 -11.57 -0.82
CA PRO A 77 -13.79 -12.49 -1.44
C PRO A 77 -12.54 -12.67 -0.60
N SER A 78 -11.86 -13.81 -0.77
CA SER A 78 -10.65 -14.12 -0.03
C SER A 78 -9.68 -12.93 -0.11
N SER A 79 -9.06 -12.60 1.02
CA SER A 79 -8.06 -11.52 1.10
C SER A 79 -6.87 -11.74 0.17
N MET A 80 -6.62 -13.00 -0.22
CA MET A 80 -5.65 -13.42 -1.23
C MET A 80 -6.06 -12.99 -2.65
N GLU A 81 -7.30 -13.24 -3.07
CA GLU A 81 -7.81 -12.70 -4.35
C GLU A 81 -7.79 -11.17 -4.37
N CYS A 82 -7.99 -10.53 -3.21
CA CYS A 82 -7.84 -9.08 -3.09
C CYS A 82 -6.38 -8.64 -3.31
N ALA A 83 -5.42 -9.44 -2.83
CA ALA A 83 -4.00 -9.14 -2.91
C ALA A 83 -3.47 -9.31 -4.34
N GLU A 84 -3.85 -10.37 -5.04
CA GLU A 84 -3.52 -10.57 -6.47
C GLU A 84 -4.11 -9.45 -7.33
N LYS A 85 -5.38 -9.10 -7.11
CA LYS A 85 -6.01 -7.95 -7.78
C LYS A 85 -5.30 -6.64 -7.45
N ALA A 86 -4.84 -6.45 -6.20
CA ALA A 86 -4.09 -5.26 -5.83
C ALA A 86 -2.75 -5.21 -6.58
N VAL A 87 -2.02 -6.33 -6.69
CA VAL A 87 -0.80 -6.41 -7.50
C VAL A 87 -1.08 -6.00 -8.95
N GLU A 88 -2.10 -6.59 -9.58
CA GLU A 88 -2.47 -6.27 -10.96
C GLU A 88 -2.81 -4.78 -11.13
N VAL A 89 -3.66 -4.24 -10.25
CA VAL A 89 -4.11 -2.85 -10.34
C VAL A 89 -2.96 -1.88 -10.13
N PHE A 90 -2.19 -2.03 -9.04
CA PHE A 90 -1.09 -1.12 -8.77
C PHE A 90 0.02 -1.24 -9.82
N THR A 91 0.31 -2.43 -10.33
CA THR A 91 1.27 -2.62 -11.44
C THR A 91 0.85 -1.80 -12.66
N ASN A 92 -0.41 -1.89 -13.06
CA ASN A 92 -0.90 -1.17 -14.24
C ASN A 92 -1.01 0.34 -13.99
N LEU A 93 -1.54 0.78 -12.85
CA LEU A 93 -1.64 2.21 -12.52
C LEU A 93 -0.27 2.88 -12.42
N ILE A 94 0.74 2.18 -11.91
CA ILE A 94 2.12 2.65 -11.85
C ILE A 94 2.72 2.68 -13.25
N ARG A 95 2.59 1.60 -14.04
CA ARG A 95 3.09 1.54 -15.42
C ARG A 95 2.52 2.67 -16.29
N ASN A 96 1.21 2.89 -16.22
CA ASN A 96 0.55 3.99 -16.93
C ASN A 96 1.05 5.37 -16.49
N GLN A 97 1.56 5.50 -15.25
CA GLN A 97 2.09 6.74 -14.70
C GLN A 97 3.55 7.01 -15.08
N ILE A 98 4.40 5.99 -15.14
CA ILE A 98 5.85 6.13 -15.32
C ILE A 98 6.35 5.73 -16.73
N GLY A 99 5.49 5.16 -17.56
CA GLY A 99 5.85 4.66 -18.89
C GLY A 99 6.50 3.25 -18.86
N ALA A 100 6.85 2.74 -20.04
CA ALA A 100 7.41 1.40 -20.20
C ALA A 100 8.91 1.31 -19.87
N ASP A 101 9.63 2.43 -19.84
CA ASP A 101 11.09 2.47 -19.68
C ASP A 101 11.55 2.26 -18.23
N ARG A 102 10.63 2.36 -17.27
CA ARG A 102 10.90 2.13 -15.85
C ARG A 102 10.09 0.93 -15.35
N ASN A 103 10.75 0.05 -14.62
CA ASN A 103 10.13 -1.13 -14.04
C ASN A 103 10.08 -1.02 -12.52
N ILE A 104 8.86 -0.92 -11.97
CA ILE A 104 8.60 -1.01 -10.53
C ILE A 104 7.87 -2.32 -10.28
N THR A 105 8.46 -3.17 -9.43
CA THR A 105 7.85 -4.47 -9.11
C THR A 105 6.81 -4.30 -8.00
N VAL A 106 5.60 -4.83 -8.20
CA VAL A 106 4.59 -4.94 -7.14
C VAL A 106 4.37 -6.42 -6.88
N GLU A 107 4.49 -6.85 -5.63
CA GLU A 107 4.33 -8.25 -5.26
C GLU A 107 3.73 -8.40 -3.86
N THR A 108 3.32 -9.63 -3.51
CA THR A 108 2.78 -9.94 -2.18
C THR A 108 3.77 -10.73 -1.33
N VAL A 109 3.70 -10.52 -0.01
CA VAL A 109 4.47 -11.31 0.96
C VAL A 109 3.61 -12.42 1.52
N LEU A 110 3.95 -13.66 1.18
CA LEU A 110 3.26 -14.86 1.64
C LEU A 110 4.08 -15.65 2.66
N PRO A 111 3.40 -16.42 3.55
CA PRO A 111 1.94 -16.49 3.75
C PRO A 111 1.33 -15.18 4.27
N ALA A 112 0.04 -14.99 3.99
CA ALA A 112 -0.76 -13.90 4.56
C ALA A 112 -0.85 -14.02 6.09
N ALA A 113 -0.89 -12.90 6.81
CA ALA A 113 -0.94 -12.87 8.26
C ALA A 113 -2.36 -12.60 8.77
N ASP A 114 -2.76 -13.23 9.87
CA ASP A 114 -3.92 -12.75 10.61
C ASP A 114 -3.56 -11.40 11.25
N PHE A 115 -4.23 -10.33 10.83
CA PHE A 115 -3.95 -8.98 11.32
C PHE A 115 -4.36 -8.77 12.78
N GLU A 116 -5.14 -9.66 13.37
CA GLU A 116 -5.39 -9.68 14.82
C GLU A 116 -4.27 -10.39 15.58
N ASN A 117 -3.45 -11.19 14.89
CA ASN A 117 -2.30 -11.89 15.47
C ASN A 117 -1.00 -11.09 15.24
N PHE A 118 -0.60 -10.35 16.28
CA PHE A 118 0.60 -9.53 16.27
C PHE A 118 1.87 -10.27 15.81
N HIS A 119 2.10 -11.51 16.27
CA HIS A 119 3.28 -12.29 15.91
C HIS A 119 3.32 -12.63 14.41
N GLN A 120 2.18 -13.00 13.83
CA GLN A 120 2.12 -13.29 12.40
C GLN A 120 2.42 -12.06 11.55
N VAL A 121 1.97 -10.88 11.98
CA VAL A 121 2.26 -9.60 11.30
C VAL A 121 3.76 -9.29 11.38
N MET A 122 4.38 -9.43 12.55
CA MET A 122 5.83 -9.24 12.72
C MET A 122 6.63 -10.20 11.84
N ASP A 123 6.26 -11.48 11.77
CA ASP A 123 6.90 -12.46 10.90
C ASP A 123 6.74 -12.12 9.41
N GLN A 124 5.59 -11.57 9.02
CA GLN A 124 5.35 -11.13 7.64
C GLN A 124 6.19 -9.90 7.29
N LEU A 125 6.29 -8.91 8.18
CA LEU A 125 7.17 -7.74 8.02
C LEU A 125 8.63 -8.16 7.89
N GLU A 126 9.10 -9.01 8.79
CA GLU A 126 10.49 -9.49 8.78
C GLU A 126 10.81 -10.27 7.49
N ARG A 127 9.87 -11.07 6.98
CA ARG A 127 10.01 -11.72 5.66
C ARG A 127 10.13 -10.70 4.52
N ALA A 128 9.32 -9.64 4.55
CA ALA A 128 9.38 -8.58 3.55
C ALA A 128 10.74 -7.87 3.56
N ILE A 129 11.22 -7.53 4.76
CA ILE A 129 12.51 -6.87 4.98
C ILE A 129 13.66 -7.76 4.50
N ARG A 130 13.71 -9.03 4.91
CA ARG A 130 14.77 -9.96 4.47
C ARG A 130 14.84 -10.14 2.96
N ARG A 131 13.68 -10.19 2.28
CA ARG A 131 13.63 -10.26 0.81
C ARG A 131 14.17 -9.00 0.13
N CYS A 132 14.03 -7.84 0.76
CA CYS A 132 14.52 -6.58 0.22
C CYS A 132 15.97 -6.30 0.61
N ALA A 133 16.42 -6.75 1.80
CA ALA A 133 17.74 -6.47 2.35
C ALA A 133 18.90 -7.06 1.53
N SER A 134 18.63 -8.04 0.66
CA SER A 134 19.63 -8.55 -0.30
C SER A 134 19.91 -7.59 -1.46
N HIS A 135 19.06 -6.57 -1.67
CA HIS A 135 19.12 -5.64 -2.80
C HIS A 135 19.10 -4.17 -2.41
N PHE A 136 18.59 -3.83 -1.23
CA PHE A 136 18.38 -2.46 -0.76
C PHE A 136 18.88 -2.30 0.67
N ALA A 137 19.44 -1.14 1.00
CA ALA A 137 19.75 -0.81 2.39
C ALA A 137 18.45 -0.55 3.17
N LEU A 138 18.45 -0.82 4.48
CA LEU A 138 17.29 -0.55 5.33
C LEU A 138 16.87 0.93 5.30
N SER A 139 17.84 1.85 5.16
CA SER A 139 17.61 3.29 5.04
C SER A 139 16.74 3.70 3.85
N ASP A 140 16.68 2.84 2.83
CA ASP A 140 15.96 3.07 1.57
C ASP A 140 14.58 2.41 1.59
N MET A 141 14.24 1.72 2.68
CA MET A 141 12.95 1.05 2.86
C MET A 141 12.00 1.94 3.67
N VAL A 142 10.71 1.82 3.34
CA VAL A 142 9.62 2.52 4.02
C VAL A 142 8.56 1.50 4.42
N ILE A 143 8.19 1.45 5.70
CA ILE A 143 7.02 0.72 6.19
C ILE A 143 5.83 1.67 6.18
N ASP A 144 4.85 1.41 5.33
CA ASP A 144 3.58 2.14 5.32
C ASP A 144 2.56 1.47 6.25
N VAL A 145 2.06 2.23 7.23
CA VAL A 145 1.06 1.78 8.22
C VAL A 145 -0.30 2.45 8.05
N THR A 146 -0.53 3.06 6.89
CA THR A 146 -1.74 3.81 6.53
C THR A 146 -2.97 2.91 6.43
N GLY A 147 -2.77 1.65 6.02
CA GLY A 147 -3.79 0.63 5.90
C GLY A 147 -3.67 -0.45 6.98
N GLY A 148 -4.77 -1.13 7.26
CA GLY A 148 -4.82 -2.30 8.14
C GLY A 148 -5.48 -2.04 9.50
N GLN A 149 -5.26 -2.97 10.42
CA GLN A 149 -5.79 -2.89 11.78
C GLN A 149 -4.79 -2.17 12.70
N LYS A 150 -5.21 -1.77 13.91
CA LYS A 150 -4.30 -1.13 14.87
C LYS A 150 -3.05 -1.99 15.14
N THR A 151 -3.21 -3.31 15.17
CA THR A 151 -2.13 -4.28 15.33
C THR A 151 -1.06 -4.14 14.25
N THR A 152 -1.44 -3.94 12.98
CA THR A 152 -0.47 -3.79 11.88
C THR A 152 0.29 -2.48 11.98
N SER A 153 -0.37 -1.40 12.38
CA SER A 153 0.31 -0.13 12.60
C SER A 153 1.29 -0.18 13.77
N ILE A 154 0.93 -0.85 14.87
CA ILE A 154 1.82 -1.04 16.02
C ILE A 154 3.01 -1.93 15.64
N ALA A 155 2.79 -3.04 14.93
CA ALA A 155 3.85 -3.92 14.46
C ALA A 155 4.84 -3.18 13.54
N GLY A 156 4.34 -2.40 12.59
CA GLY A 156 5.17 -1.58 11.72
C GLY A 156 6.02 -0.57 12.50
N ALA A 157 5.44 0.12 13.47
CA ALA A 157 6.16 1.07 14.32
C ALA A 157 7.20 0.40 15.23
N LEU A 158 6.88 -0.75 15.83
CA LEU A 158 7.84 -1.50 16.65
C LEU A 158 9.01 -2.03 15.80
N THR A 159 8.74 -2.42 14.56
CA THR A 159 9.78 -2.86 13.62
C THR A 159 10.79 -1.75 13.33
N THR A 160 10.36 -0.48 13.23
CA THR A 160 11.29 0.65 13.03
C THR A 160 12.00 1.07 14.32
N LEU A 161 11.53 0.67 15.50
CA LEU A 161 12.30 0.83 16.75
C LEU A 161 13.44 -0.18 16.85
N ASP A 162 13.20 -1.42 16.40
CA ASP A 162 14.18 -2.50 16.32
C ASP A 162 15.23 -2.25 15.22
N LYS A 163 14.77 -1.79 14.05
CA LYS A 163 15.61 -1.51 12.86
C LYS A 163 15.52 -0.02 12.51
N ARG A 164 16.30 0.80 13.23
CA ARG A 164 16.17 2.28 13.27
C ARG A 164 16.44 3.00 11.95
N GLU A 165 17.09 2.33 11.01
CA GLU A 165 17.33 2.83 9.67
C GLU A 165 16.05 2.88 8.84
N LEU A 166 15.06 2.02 9.15
CA LEU A 166 13.78 1.98 8.44
C LEU A 166 12.98 3.25 8.66
N ASN A 167 12.32 3.72 7.60
CA ASN A 167 11.38 4.83 7.70
C ASN A 167 9.97 4.29 7.92
N LEU A 168 9.21 4.94 8.80
CA LEU A 168 7.78 4.67 9.00
C LEU A 168 6.97 5.74 8.29
N GLN A 169 5.90 5.35 7.60
CA GLN A 169 5.01 6.25 6.88
C GLN A 169 3.55 6.04 7.29
N TYR A 170 2.81 7.14 7.39
CA TYR A 170 1.35 7.14 7.55
C TYR A 170 0.70 8.25 6.72
N VAL A 171 -0.30 7.92 5.90
CA VAL A 171 -1.17 8.89 5.24
C VAL A 171 -2.39 9.18 6.12
N PRO A 172 -2.63 10.44 6.52
CA PRO A 172 -3.81 10.79 7.28
C PRO A 172 -5.12 10.47 6.56
N THR A 173 -6.19 10.23 7.31
CA THR A 173 -7.55 10.15 6.77
C THR A 173 -8.24 11.52 6.79
N GLY A 174 -9.36 11.65 6.06
CA GLY A 174 -10.15 12.87 6.02
C GLY A 174 -9.47 14.03 5.28
N PRO A 175 -9.76 15.30 5.62
CA PRO A 175 -9.23 16.48 4.92
C PRO A 175 -7.70 16.54 4.89
N ALA A 176 -7.03 15.95 5.88
CA ALA A 176 -5.57 15.92 5.97
C ALA A 176 -4.92 14.95 4.97
N ALA A 177 -5.68 14.03 4.35
CA ALA A 177 -5.14 13.04 3.41
C ALA A 177 -4.53 13.68 2.15
N LYS A 178 -5.06 14.84 1.73
CA LYS A 178 -4.55 15.60 0.58
C LYS A 178 -3.17 16.22 0.84
N ARG A 179 -2.69 16.24 2.08
CA ARG A 179 -1.36 16.74 2.45
C ARG A 179 -0.24 15.73 2.20
N GLY A 180 -0.57 14.52 1.74
CA GLY A 180 0.40 13.45 1.48
C GLY A 180 0.79 12.66 2.74
N PRO A 181 1.66 11.65 2.58
CA PRO A 181 2.16 10.86 3.70
C PRO A 181 3.01 11.71 4.66
N LYS A 182 2.97 11.33 5.94
CA LYS A 182 3.93 11.79 6.95
C LYS A 182 4.97 10.69 7.19
N GLY A 183 6.23 11.03 6.93
CA GLY A 183 7.37 10.18 7.26
C GLY A 183 7.85 10.42 8.70
N TYR A 184 8.18 9.33 9.39
CA TYR A 184 8.76 9.33 10.72
C TYR A 184 10.00 8.45 10.70
N ARG A 185 11.15 9.02 11.08
CA ARG A 185 12.36 8.25 11.37
C ARG A 185 12.64 8.37 12.85
N VAL A 186 12.85 7.23 13.50
CA VAL A 186 13.18 7.21 14.92
C VAL A 186 14.63 7.63 15.06
N SER A 187 14.87 8.73 15.77
CA SER A 187 16.20 9.12 16.23
C SER A 187 16.18 9.13 17.75
N THR A 188 16.76 8.10 18.36
CA THR A 188 17.10 8.12 19.79
C THR A 188 18.61 8.26 19.85
N PRO A 189 19.14 9.29 20.55
CA PRO A 189 20.58 9.43 20.71
C PRO A 189 21.14 8.13 21.28
N THR A 190 22.16 7.57 20.62
CA THR A 190 22.99 6.57 21.26
C THR A 190 23.67 7.30 22.43
N PHE A 191 23.36 6.86 23.65
CA PHE A 191 24.22 7.20 24.77
C PHE A 191 25.52 6.44 24.51
N ASP A 192 26.52 7.14 24.01
CA ASP A 192 27.89 6.63 23.98
C ASP A 192 28.27 6.39 25.44
N GLY A 193 28.33 5.10 25.81
CA GLY A 193 28.73 4.64 27.14
C GLY A 193 30.24 4.65 27.31
#